data_AF-A0A3D5NZN6-F1
#
_entry.id   AF-A0A3D5NZN6-F1
#
_cell.length_a   1.000
_cell.length_b   1.000
_cell.length_c   1.000
_cell.angle_alpha   90.00
_cell.angle_beta   90.00
_cell.angle_gamma   90.00
#
_symmetry.space_group_name_H-M   'P 1'
#
loop_
_entity.id
_entity.type
_entity.pdbx_description
1 polymer ?
#
loop_
_entity_poly.entity_id
_entity_poly.type
_entity_poly.pdbx_seq_one_letter_code
_entity_poly.pdbx_strand_id
1 'polypeptide(L)'
;MSFKHKVVILSISLLLISTPMLKAQNTIDGLHGDRNNRKQGLHNGNLVETLFWNFGEVAWWGKQPSGVWPKGTNHSYMDGIYPLVAAEVQLSDGRITHIVEGGYREHYEEGSTGVEFGWQPLPDFANPDQDYIALSDDPNTWPPYWPDQPADWGGSWNGYFGRKTNADQESYFVMDDYQDYGQDYWGLFNSDSLDPNRGGLGMRVAVRGFQWSNVLAEDIIFWHYDITNVSTTTYPKTVFGMYADAGVGGQNDSNDDLAFYDLSLDLAYTWDSNNLGEGNWETGYAGYAFLESPGNPFDGIDNDEDASAGASPELGSADFQPRNLVDDVVLIDYQNMTVDNNRGRILTSFSAGGSDDFYHYSGDSLFLNQYDSVSVYLRGSSYSEIPFNGVDDDLDGIIDENESVHMGLKFKNFFSGAGLDDPLIDEARDDGVDNDGDWDPELHDVGADGLAGTGDAGEGDGLPTLGEPNFDITDKDESDQIGLTAFDAFYIGQGVEFGHDEVIWDRVA
;
A
#
# COMPACT_ATOMS: atom_id res chain seq x y z
N MET A 1 13.45 94.57 -14.10
CA MET A 1 12.73 93.27 -14.09
C MET A 1 13.77 92.18 -13.93
N SER A 2 13.84 91.58 -12.75
CA SER A 2 14.83 90.57 -12.35
C SER A 2 14.11 89.24 -12.26
N PHE A 3 14.43 88.30 -13.15
CA PHE A 3 13.90 86.95 -13.14
C PHE A 3 14.72 86.08 -12.17
N LYS A 4 14.10 85.71 -11.05
CA LYS A 4 14.64 84.76 -10.07
C LYS A 4 14.55 83.33 -10.64
N HIS A 5 15.68 82.66 -10.75
CA HIS A 5 15.77 81.23 -11.05
C HIS A 5 15.35 80.44 -9.81
N LYS A 6 14.28 79.63 -9.92
CA LYS A 6 13.90 78.64 -8.91
C LYS A 6 14.59 77.32 -9.25
N VAL A 7 15.46 76.87 -8.35
CA VAL A 7 16.05 75.52 -8.36
C VAL A 7 14.96 74.53 -7.94
N VAL A 8 14.65 73.56 -8.79
CA VAL A 8 13.78 72.43 -8.48
C VAL A 8 14.69 71.30 -7.97
N ILE A 9 14.55 70.94 -6.69
CA ILE A 9 15.19 69.78 -6.10
C ILE A 9 14.32 68.57 -6.45
N LEU A 10 14.86 67.67 -7.27
CA LEU A 10 14.22 66.40 -7.62
C LEU A 10 14.48 65.40 -6.48
N SER A 11 13.49 65.17 -5.63
CA SER A 11 13.51 64.12 -4.62
C SER A 11 13.35 62.75 -5.30
N ILE A 12 14.42 61.97 -5.36
CA ILE A 12 14.38 60.58 -5.81
C ILE A 12 13.87 59.74 -4.63
N SER A 13 12.60 59.37 -4.66
CA SER A 13 12.02 58.36 -3.78
C SER A 13 12.45 56.99 -4.29
N LEU A 14 13.34 56.31 -3.55
CA LEU A 14 13.74 54.94 -3.81
C LEU A 14 12.57 54.02 -3.42
N LEU A 15 11.77 53.59 -4.41
CA LEU A 15 10.77 52.54 -4.22
C LEU A 15 11.53 51.21 -4.01
N LEU A 16 11.56 50.72 -2.78
CA LEU A 16 11.91 49.33 -2.47
C LEU A 16 10.79 48.45 -3.03
N ILE A 17 10.96 47.95 -4.24
CA ILE A 17 10.13 46.88 -4.78
C ILE A 17 10.58 45.61 -4.06
N SER A 18 9.85 45.22 -3.02
CA SER A 18 9.93 43.85 -2.49
C SER A 18 9.33 42.93 -3.53
N THR A 19 10.17 42.38 -4.41
CA THR A 19 9.79 41.19 -5.19
C THR A 19 9.55 40.08 -4.17
N PRO A 20 8.33 39.49 -4.07
CA PRO A 20 8.21 38.24 -3.35
C PRO A 20 9.19 37.26 -4.01
N MET A 21 10.13 36.72 -3.22
CA MET A 21 10.82 35.51 -3.67
C MET A 21 9.71 34.48 -3.87
N LEU A 22 9.43 34.13 -5.12
CA LEU A 22 8.83 32.84 -5.43
C LEU A 22 9.79 31.82 -4.80
N LYS A 23 9.43 31.28 -3.62
CA LYS A 23 10.02 30.02 -3.18
C LYS A 23 9.63 29.02 -4.25
N ALA A 24 10.62 28.35 -4.85
CA ALA A 24 10.31 27.15 -5.60
C ALA A 24 9.55 26.22 -4.66
N GLN A 25 8.41 25.71 -5.11
CA GLN A 25 7.72 24.64 -4.42
C GLN A 25 8.68 23.46 -4.38
N ASN A 26 8.96 22.93 -3.18
CA ASN A 26 9.69 21.69 -3.08
C ASN A 26 8.81 20.64 -3.77
N THR A 27 9.38 19.92 -4.75
CA THR A 27 8.74 18.71 -5.25
C THR A 27 8.77 17.67 -4.13
N ILE A 28 7.72 16.85 -4.03
CA ILE A 28 7.62 15.79 -3.03
C ILE A 28 8.89 14.92 -2.95
N ASP A 29 9.58 14.72 -4.08
CA ASP A 29 10.82 13.93 -4.17
C ASP A 29 12.03 14.52 -3.43
N GLY A 30 12.01 15.83 -3.14
CA GLY A 30 13.04 16.48 -2.32
C GLY A 30 12.69 16.54 -0.84
N LEU A 31 11.57 15.96 -0.42
CA LEU A 31 11.14 15.90 0.97
C LEU A 31 11.48 14.54 1.57
N HIS A 32 11.76 14.56 2.87
CA HIS A 32 12.13 13.37 3.64
C HIS A 32 11.34 13.38 4.94
N GLY A 33 10.89 12.20 5.37
CA GLY A 33 10.28 11.99 6.67
C GLY A 33 11.21 12.43 7.78
N ASP A 34 10.65 13.10 8.79
CA ASP A 34 11.37 13.45 10.01
C ASP A 34 10.40 13.53 11.19
N ARG A 35 10.79 12.92 12.33
CA ARG A 35 10.02 12.90 13.58
C ARG A 35 9.59 14.28 14.06
N ASN A 36 10.35 15.33 13.74
CA ASN A 36 10.01 16.70 14.11
C ASN A 36 8.73 17.22 13.42
N ASN A 37 8.26 16.55 12.36
CA ASN A 37 7.01 16.89 11.67
C ASN A 37 5.79 16.11 12.19
N ARG A 38 5.94 15.31 13.27
CA ARG A 38 4.83 14.56 13.85
C ARG A 38 3.73 15.48 14.36
N LYS A 39 2.50 15.20 13.93
CA LYS A 39 1.26 15.93 14.21
C LYS A 39 0.15 14.95 14.53
N GLN A 40 -0.89 15.44 15.19
CA GLN A 40 -2.05 14.64 15.60
C GLN A 40 -3.30 15.07 14.82
N GLY A 41 -4.15 14.12 14.48
CA GLY A 41 -5.49 14.36 13.93
C GLY A 41 -6.59 13.82 14.85
N LEU A 42 -7.82 14.27 14.61
CA LEU A 42 -9.02 13.75 15.26
C LEU A 42 -10.04 13.46 14.17
N HIS A 43 -10.37 12.19 13.99
CA HIS A 43 -11.52 11.78 13.19
C HIS A 43 -12.74 11.72 14.09
N ASN A 44 -13.76 12.50 13.76
CA ASN A 44 -15.03 12.58 14.47
C ASN A 44 -16.19 13.03 13.57
N GLY A 45 -16.08 12.86 12.25
CA GLY A 45 -17.09 13.22 11.26
C GLY A 45 -18.38 12.38 11.33
N ASN A 46 -18.33 11.19 11.94
CA ASN A 46 -19.48 10.29 12.12
C ASN A 46 -19.60 9.73 13.55
N LEU A 47 -20.19 8.54 13.74
CA LEU A 47 -20.37 7.92 15.06
C LEU A 47 -19.09 7.28 15.61
N VAL A 48 -18.02 7.17 14.83
CA VAL A 48 -16.70 6.76 15.32
C VAL A 48 -15.87 8.00 15.61
N GLU A 49 -15.20 7.99 16.75
CA GLU A 49 -14.34 9.08 17.22
C GLU A 49 -12.96 8.53 17.62
N THR A 50 -11.87 8.96 16.99
CA THR A 50 -10.52 8.48 17.30
C THR A 50 -9.43 9.50 17.00
N LEU A 51 -8.38 9.50 17.84
CA LEU A 51 -7.12 10.18 17.55
C LEU A 51 -6.27 9.36 16.58
N PHE A 52 -5.45 10.05 15.80
CA PHE A 52 -4.46 9.43 14.91
C PHE A 52 -3.25 10.36 14.72
N TRP A 53 -2.16 9.82 14.18
CA TRP A 53 -0.90 10.54 13.96
C TRP A 53 -0.35 10.32 12.55
N ASN A 54 0.36 11.32 12.05
CA ASN A 54 0.87 11.34 10.67
C ASN A 54 2.12 10.47 10.43
N PHE A 55 2.43 9.56 11.35
CA PHE A 55 3.41 8.49 11.15
C PHE A 55 2.73 7.11 11.03
N GLY A 56 1.41 7.09 10.81
CA GLY A 56 0.65 5.88 10.48
C GLY A 56 -0.19 5.29 11.62
N GLU A 57 0.00 5.75 12.86
CA GLU A 57 -0.74 5.22 14.02
C GLU A 57 -2.16 5.81 14.14
N VAL A 58 -3.15 4.93 14.30
CA VAL A 58 -4.56 5.24 14.60
C VAL A 58 -4.89 4.64 15.95
N ALA A 59 -5.62 5.39 16.81
CA ALA A 59 -5.82 5.05 18.22
C ALA A 59 -4.50 5.00 19.03
N TRP A 60 -4.58 5.15 20.36
CA TRP A 60 -3.39 5.13 21.21
C TRP A 60 -3.78 4.84 22.67
N TRP A 61 -3.27 3.73 23.22
CA TRP A 61 -3.51 3.35 24.61
C TRP A 61 -3.06 4.43 25.62
N GLY A 62 -3.98 4.87 26.46
CA GLY A 62 -3.75 5.95 27.44
C GLY A 62 -4.04 7.36 26.88
N LYS A 63 -4.41 7.49 25.61
CA LYS A 63 -4.98 8.71 25.03
C LYS A 63 -6.45 8.48 24.66
N GLN A 64 -7.21 9.55 24.60
CA GLN A 64 -8.63 9.53 24.26
C GLN A 64 -8.95 10.71 23.34
N PRO A 65 -9.85 10.53 22.37
CA PRO A 65 -10.55 9.28 22.04
C PRO A 65 -9.70 8.21 21.34
N SER A 66 -10.01 6.94 21.58
CA SER A 66 -9.32 5.78 20.99
C SER A 66 -10.35 4.76 20.51
N GLY A 67 -10.74 4.85 19.22
CA GLY A 67 -11.80 4.03 18.65
C GLY A 67 -13.12 4.10 19.43
N VAL A 68 -13.56 5.30 19.82
CA VAL A 68 -14.79 5.49 20.60
C VAL A 68 -16.01 5.29 19.71
N TRP A 69 -16.90 4.39 20.12
CA TRP A 69 -18.17 4.17 19.44
C TRP A 69 -19.30 3.77 20.42
N PRO A 70 -20.50 4.36 20.29
CA PRO A 70 -20.82 5.56 19.54
C PRO A 70 -20.11 6.80 20.10
N LYS A 71 -19.86 7.80 19.23
CA LYS A 71 -19.23 9.08 19.55
C LYS A 71 -19.81 9.72 20.82
N GLY A 72 -18.91 10.22 21.69
CA GLY A 72 -19.28 10.87 22.95
C GLY A 72 -19.67 9.94 24.10
N THR A 73 -19.63 8.61 23.92
CA THR A 73 -19.86 7.64 25.02
C THR A 73 -18.62 7.42 25.88
N ASN A 74 -17.42 7.68 25.34
CA ASN A 74 -16.13 7.23 25.88
C ASN A 74 -15.98 5.70 25.95
N HIS A 75 -16.79 4.94 25.18
CA HIS A 75 -16.63 3.50 25.05
C HIS A 75 -15.57 3.23 23.99
N SER A 76 -14.32 3.00 24.42
CA SER A 76 -13.19 2.70 23.54
C SER A 76 -13.19 1.24 23.10
N TYR A 77 -12.69 1.00 21.88
CA TYR A 77 -12.56 -0.32 21.28
C TYR A 77 -11.15 -0.64 20.76
N MET A 78 -10.25 0.35 20.74
CA MET A 78 -8.97 0.24 20.05
C MET A 78 -7.87 0.86 20.90
N ASP A 79 -6.72 0.19 20.96
CA ASP A 79 -5.54 0.66 21.66
C ASP A 79 -4.44 1.11 20.68
N GLY A 80 -4.37 0.58 19.46
CA GLY A 80 -3.53 1.11 18.39
C GLY A 80 -3.62 0.30 17.11
N ILE A 81 -3.47 0.96 15.97
CA ILE A 81 -3.53 0.34 14.64
C ILE A 81 -2.49 1.03 13.76
N TYR A 82 -1.75 0.29 12.95
CA TYR A 82 -0.85 0.90 11.97
C TYR A 82 -0.57 -0.03 10.77
N PRO A 83 -0.30 0.54 9.59
CA PRO A 83 0.06 -0.22 8.38
C PRO A 83 1.53 -0.68 8.43
N LEU A 84 1.80 -1.89 7.95
CA LEU A 84 3.14 -2.45 7.83
C LEU A 84 3.48 -2.77 6.38
N VAL A 85 4.74 -2.55 6.01
CA VAL A 85 5.33 -3.02 4.75
C VAL A 85 6.62 -3.74 5.09
N ALA A 86 6.81 -4.95 4.59
CA ALA A 86 8.03 -5.72 4.82
C ALA A 86 8.57 -6.28 3.52
N ALA A 87 9.89 -6.43 3.40
CA ALA A 87 10.50 -7.05 2.23
C ALA A 87 11.76 -7.85 2.56
N GLU A 88 11.99 -8.92 1.79
CA GLU A 88 13.24 -9.68 1.79
C GLU A 88 14.32 -8.91 1.03
N VAL A 89 15.49 -8.73 1.65
CA VAL A 89 16.62 -8.02 1.05
C VAL A 89 17.92 -8.81 1.15
N GLN A 90 18.75 -8.70 0.12
CA GLN A 90 20.11 -9.19 0.15
C GLN A 90 21.09 -8.07 0.54
N LEU A 91 21.82 -8.29 1.62
CA LEU A 91 22.85 -7.39 2.10
C LEU A 91 24.10 -7.49 1.24
N SER A 92 24.92 -6.43 1.24
CA SER A 92 26.20 -6.39 0.51
C SER A 92 27.23 -7.45 0.96
N ASP A 93 27.04 -8.09 2.11
CA ASP A 93 27.84 -9.23 2.59
C ASP A 93 27.31 -10.61 2.16
N GLY A 94 26.20 -10.64 1.41
CA GLY A 94 25.53 -11.82 0.87
C GLY A 94 24.51 -12.48 1.80
N ARG A 95 24.30 -11.97 3.02
CA ARG A 95 23.21 -12.44 3.90
C ARG A 95 21.86 -11.96 3.37
N ILE A 96 20.84 -12.79 3.56
CA ILE A 96 19.44 -12.40 3.41
C ILE A 96 18.93 -11.97 4.79
N THR A 97 18.14 -10.91 4.82
CA THR A 97 17.41 -10.42 6.01
C THR A 97 16.11 -9.77 5.55
N HIS A 98 15.22 -9.47 6.47
CA HIS A 98 13.95 -8.79 6.21
C HIS A 98 13.96 -7.41 6.86
N ILE A 99 13.44 -6.41 6.15
CA ILE A 99 13.22 -5.06 6.70
C ILE A 99 11.72 -4.87 6.85
N VAL A 100 11.30 -4.35 8.01
CA VAL A 100 9.88 -4.14 8.33
C VAL A 100 9.64 -2.68 8.68
N GLU A 101 8.87 -2.02 7.83
CA GLU A 101 8.47 -0.63 7.97
C GLU A 101 7.10 -0.52 8.65
N GLY A 102 7.03 0.34 9.65
CA GLY A 102 5.91 0.46 10.56
C GLY A 102 5.98 1.75 11.36
N GLY A 103 4.92 2.05 12.11
CA GLY A 103 4.77 3.32 12.80
C GLY A 103 4.10 3.15 14.16
N TYR A 104 4.57 2.21 14.97
CA TYR A 104 3.94 1.92 16.27
C TYR A 104 4.61 2.63 17.44
N ARG A 105 3.82 3.03 18.44
CA ARG A 105 4.29 3.77 19.63
C ARG A 105 5.23 2.99 20.57
N GLU A 106 5.22 1.67 20.51
CA GLU A 106 5.83 0.79 21.51
C GLU A 106 6.82 -0.16 20.85
N HIS A 107 7.88 -0.48 21.59
CA HIS A 107 8.78 -1.57 21.22
C HIS A 107 9.38 -1.46 19.81
N TYR A 108 9.44 -0.26 19.24
CA TYR A 108 9.99 -0.02 17.91
C TYR A 108 11.52 0.15 17.99
N GLU A 109 12.22 -0.16 16.90
CA GLU A 109 13.66 0.07 16.85
C GLU A 109 13.97 1.58 17.00
N GLU A 110 14.98 1.92 17.80
CA GLU A 110 15.43 3.29 18.00
C GLU A 110 16.88 3.47 17.59
N GLY A 111 17.14 4.54 16.83
CA GLY A 111 18.49 4.99 16.54
C GLY A 111 19.22 5.51 17.79
N SER A 112 20.53 5.74 17.66
CA SER A 112 21.38 6.23 18.76
C SER A 112 20.97 7.55 19.43
N THR A 113 20.00 8.28 18.84
CA THR A 113 19.43 9.52 19.37
C THR A 113 18.11 9.33 20.12
N GLY A 114 17.57 8.10 20.17
CA GLY A 114 16.25 7.78 20.73
C GLY A 114 15.10 8.19 19.80
N VAL A 115 15.38 8.28 18.49
CA VAL A 115 14.39 8.49 17.44
C VAL A 115 14.04 7.11 16.90
N GLU A 116 12.75 6.80 16.88
CA GLU A 116 12.24 5.55 16.35
C GLU A 116 12.50 5.50 14.84
N PHE A 117 12.99 4.36 14.37
CA PHE A 117 13.07 4.01 12.96
C PHE A 117 11.66 3.67 12.42
N GLY A 118 11.48 3.42 11.13
CA GLY A 118 10.16 3.30 10.49
C GLY A 118 9.56 4.62 10.01
N TRP A 119 8.22 4.64 9.87
CA TRP A 119 7.50 5.73 9.24
C TRP A 119 7.71 7.08 9.94
N GLN A 120 8.11 8.08 9.16
CA GLN A 120 8.18 9.47 9.60
C GLN A 120 7.43 10.40 8.62
N PRO A 121 6.72 11.41 9.13
CA PRO A 121 5.94 12.31 8.29
C PRO A 121 6.82 13.21 7.45
N LEU A 122 6.45 13.35 6.18
CA LEU A 122 7.00 14.38 5.31
C LEU A 122 6.56 15.77 5.81
N PRO A 123 7.45 16.77 5.76
CA PRO A 123 7.09 18.16 6.02
C PRO A 123 6.16 18.71 4.92
N ASP A 124 5.64 19.91 5.14
CA ASP A 124 4.87 20.69 4.15
C ASP A 124 3.48 20.12 3.74
N PHE A 125 3.01 18.99 4.30
CA PHE A 125 1.65 18.47 4.11
C PHE A 125 0.61 18.99 5.12
N ALA A 126 1.02 19.84 6.06
CA ALA A 126 0.13 20.51 7.01
C ALA A 126 0.67 21.91 7.33
N ASN A 127 -0.18 22.76 7.90
CA ASN A 127 0.23 24.07 8.35
C ASN A 127 1.39 23.95 9.37
N PRO A 128 2.58 24.53 9.10
CA PRO A 128 3.73 24.39 9.97
C PRO A 128 3.61 25.14 11.30
N ASP A 129 2.66 26.07 11.44
CA ASP A 129 2.49 26.92 12.62
C ASP A 129 1.56 26.31 13.70
N GLN A 130 1.25 25.02 13.61
CA GLN A 130 0.39 24.27 14.54
C GLN A 130 0.86 22.81 14.73
N ASP A 131 0.13 22.03 15.52
CA ASP A 131 0.44 20.62 15.84
C ASP A 131 -0.57 19.59 15.27
N TYR A 132 -1.43 20.01 14.34
CA TYR A 132 -2.53 19.22 13.77
C TYR A 132 -2.29 18.75 12.33
N ILE A 133 -2.81 17.58 11.99
CA ILE A 133 -2.83 17.07 10.61
C ILE A 133 -3.81 17.89 9.77
N ALA A 134 -3.61 17.93 8.46
CA ALA A 134 -4.54 18.58 7.56
C ALA A 134 -5.88 17.83 7.52
N LEU A 135 -6.97 18.55 7.81
CA LEU A 135 -8.34 18.04 7.82
C LEU A 135 -9.21 18.87 6.87
N SER A 136 -10.11 18.21 6.14
CA SER A 136 -10.93 18.87 5.12
C SER A 136 -11.92 19.90 5.68
N ASP A 137 -12.33 19.75 6.93
CA ASP A 137 -13.26 20.62 7.64
C ASP A 137 -12.59 21.76 8.43
N ASP A 138 -11.25 21.81 8.48
CA ASP A 138 -10.49 22.92 9.07
C ASP A 138 -9.40 23.45 8.13
N PRO A 139 -9.72 24.45 7.29
CA PRO A 139 -8.75 25.08 6.39
C PRO A 139 -7.54 25.73 7.07
N ASN A 140 -7.56 25.98 8.39
CA ASN A 140 -6.39 26.47 9.11
C ASN A 140 -5.29 25.40 9.24
N THR A 141 -5.64 24.13 9.02
CA THR A 141 -4.70 23.01 9.07
C THR A 141 -3.95 22.79 7.76
N TRP A 142 -4.40 23.40 6.67
CA TRP A 142 -3.84 23.16 5.33
C TRP A 142 -2.48 23.85 5.17
N PRO A 143 -1.54 23.24 4.44
CA PRO A 143 -0.30 23.92 4.09
C PRO A 143 -0.57 25.07 3.09
N PRO A 144 0.35 26.04 2.95
CA PRO A 144 0.22 27.10 1.95
C PRO A 144 0.18 26.57 0.51
N TYR A 145 0.80 25.42 0.25
CA TYR A 145 0.82 24.69 -1.01
C TYR A 145 0.95 23.19 -0.69
N TRP A 146 0.39 22.33 -1.53
CA TRP A 146 0.49 20.87 -1.39
C TRP A 146 1.69 20.35 -2.18
N PRO A 147 2.69 19.68 -1.58
CA PRO A 147 3.92 19.30 -2.29
C PRO A 147 3.76 18.36 -3.49
N ASP A 148 2.64 17.63 -3.53
CA ASP A 148 2.23 16.67 -4.55
C ASP A 148 1.33 17.28 -5.64
N GLN A 149 0.96 18.56 -5.52
CA GLN A 149 0.02 19.21 -6.44
C GLN A 149 0.59 20.45 -7.13
N PRO A 150 0.05 20.85 -8.30
CA PRO A 150 0.34 22.15 -8.89
C PRO A 150 0.09 23.33 -7.94
N ALA A 151 0.88 24.39 -8.08
CA ALA A 151 0.89 25.54 -7.16
C ALA A 151 -0.47 26.25 -6.98
N ASP A 152 -1.39 26.12 -7.93
CA ASP A 152 -2.72 26.72 -7.89
C ASP A 152 -3.74 25.92 -7.05
N TRP A 153 -3.35 24.77 -6.51
CA TRP A 153 -4.10 24.05 -5.47
C TRP A 153 -4.02 24.73 -4.09
N GLY A 154 -3.08 25.66 -3.90
CA GLY A 154 -2.94 26.38 -2.63
C GLY A 154 -4.24 27.06 -2.19
N GLY A 155 -4.67 26.78 -0.96
CA GLY A 155 -5.94 27.27 -0.41
C GLY A 155 -7.18 26.47 -0.83
N SER A 156 -7.01 25.36 -1.54
CA SER A 156 -8.04 24.33 -1.78
C SER A 156 -7.70 23.05 -1.01
N TRP A 157 -8.70 22.23 -0.71
CA TRP A 157 -8.47 20.91 -0.13
C TRP A 157 -7.79 20.00 -1.15
N ASN A 158 -6.77 19.23 -0.71
CA ASN A 158 -6.21 18.14 -1.49
C ASN A 158 -7.09 16.91 -1.33
N GLY A 159 -8.20 16.87 -2.06
CA GLY A 159 -9.15 15.77 -2.02
C GLY A 159 -8.72 14.58 -2.88
N TYR A 160 -9.30 13.42 -2.59
CA TYR A 160 -9.03 12.19 -3.35
C TYR A 160 -9.48 12.32 -4.82
N PHE A 161 -10.66 12.88 -5.06
CA PHE A 161 -11.20 13.18 -6.39
C PHE A 161 -11.12 14.68 -6.71
N GLY A 162 -9.90 15.23 -6.74
CA GLY A 162 -9.66 16.62 -7.10
C GLY A 162 -9.78 17.64 -5.95
N ARG A 163 -10.00 18.92 -6.29
CA ARG A 163 -10.02 20.07 -5.36
C ARG A 163 -11.31 20.17 -4.52
N LYS A 164 -11.88 19.05 -4.09
CA LYS A 164 -13.14 18.98 -3.33
C LYS A 164 -13.05 17.93 -2.23
N THR A 165 -13.95 18.02 -1.26
CA THR A 165 -14.19 16.94 -0.30
C THR A 165 -15.11 15.88 -0.91
N ASN A 166 -14.79 14.62 -0.71
CA ASN A 166 -15.58 13.44 -1.02
C ASN A 166 -16.35 12.90 0.21
N ALA A 167 -15.74 13.00 1.40
CA ALA A 167 -16.33 12.61 2.67
C ALA A 167 -16.75 13.82 3.53
N ASP A 168 -17.58 13.59 4.55
CA ASP A 168 -17.99 14.63 5.50
C ASP A 168 -16.81 15.12 6.34
N GLN A 169 -15.82 14.25 6.56
CA GLN A 169 -14.50 14.61 7.07
C GLN A 169 -13.43 13.75 6.42
N GLU A 170 -12.32 14.39 6.02
CA GLU A 170 -11.15 13.74 5.45
C GLU A 170 -9.88 14.21 6.15
N SER A 171 -8.87 13.34 6.15
CA SER A 171 -7.50 13.69 6.51
C SER A 171 -6.55 13.38 5.37
N TYR A 172 -5.43 14.10 5.31
CA TYR A 172 -4.37 13.80 4.36
C TYR A 172 -2.99 14.11 4.95
N PHE A 173 -2.08 13.16 4.81
CA PHE A 173 -0.66 13.32 5.12
C PHE A 173 0.17 12.33 4.31
N VAL A 174 1.49 12.54 4.29
CA VAL A 174 2.43 11.63 3.65
C VAL A 174 3.55 11.29 4.64
N MET A 175 3.99 10.05 4.63
CA MET A 175 5.11 9.56 5.43
C MET A 175 6.07 8.73 4.57
N ASP A 176 7.32 8.58 5.01
CA ASP A 176 8.30 7.67 4.39
C ASP A 176 9.20 7.04 5.46
N ASP A 177 10.02 6.09 5.03
CA ASP A 177 10.99 5.36 5.83
C ASP A 177 12.41 5.95 5.74
N TYR A 178 12.56 7.20 5.29
CA TYR A 178 13.87 7.75 4.94
C TYR A 178 14.88 7.75 6.09
N GLN A 179 14.39 7.84 7.33
CA GLN A 179 15.21 7.84 8.54
C GLN A 179 15.45 6.44 9.12
N ASP A 180 14.95 5.39 8.46
CA ASP A 180 15.12 4.02 8.94
C ASP A 180 16.52 3.50 8.64
N TYR A 181 17.25 3.25 9.71
CA TYR A 181 18.64 2.83 9.67
C TYR A 181 18.84 1.63 10.59
N GLY A 182 17.92 0.67 10.51
CA GLY A 182 17.86 -0.52 11.34
C GLY A 182 19.21 -1.23 11.52
N GLN A 183 19.43 -1.72 12.73
CA GLN A 183 20.71 -2.23 13.20
C GLN A 183 21.21 -3.42 12.37
N ASP A 184 20.29 -4.25 11.86
CA ASP A 184 20.62 -5.50 11.18
C ASP A 184 21.14 -5.29 9.74
N TYR A 185 20.84 -4.14 9.14
CA TYR A 185 21.26 -3.77 7.78
C TYR A 185 22.04 -2.46 7.67
N TRP A 186 22.26 -1.75 8.79
CA TRP A 186 22.98 -0.47 8.80
C TRP A 186 24.35 -0.55 8.12
N GLY A 187 24.51 0.25 7.05
CA GLY A 187 25.73 0.32 6.24
C GLY A 187 25.99 -0.91 5.37
N LEU A 188 25.06 -1.86 5.31
CA LEU A 188 25.13 -3.07 4.49
C LEU A 188 24.08 -3.11 3.38
N PHE A 189 23.00 -2.34 3.53
CA PHE A 189 21.94 -2.16 2.55
C PHE A 189 21.71 -0.68 2.25
N ASN A 190 21.31 -0.38 1.02
CA ASN A 190 20.84 0.93 0.57
C ASN A 190 19.79 0.67 -0.50
N SER A 191 18.56 1.10 -0.25
CA SER A 191 17.42 0.92 -1.15
C SER A 191 17.54 1.75 -2.42
N ASP A 192 18.28 2.87 -2.39
CA ASP A 192 18.38 3.78 -3.52
C ASP A 192 19.82 4.13 -3.92
N SER A 193 20.25 3.57 -5.05
CA SER A 193 21.53 3.86 -5.69
C SER A 193 21.72 5.34 -6.11
N LEU A 194 20.64 6.12 -6.18
CA LEU A 194 20.67 7.56 -6.49
C LEU A 194 20.72 8.44 -5.23
N ASP A 195 20.32 7.92 -4.07
CA ASP A 195 20.39 8.59 -2.78
C ASP A 195 21.03 7.69 -1.70
N PRO A 196 22.34 7.83 -1.46
CA PRO A 196 23.06 6.99 -0.49
C PRO A 196 22.67 7.27 0.97
N ASN A 197 21.86 8.30 1.23
CA ASN A 197 21.36 8.58 2.58
C ASN A 197 19.94 8.04 2.78
N ARG A 198 19.24 7.53 1.75
CA ARG A 198 17.92 6.94 1.94
C ARG A 198 18.05 5.68 2.79
N GLY A 199 17.36 5.70 3.93
CA GLY A 199 17.15 4.56 4.80
C GLY A 199 16.05 3.62 4.30
N GLY A 200 15.77 2.60 5.11
CA GLY A 200 14.64 1.70 4.94
C GLY A 200 14.56 1.00 3.60
N LEU A 201 13.33 0.62 3.23
CA LEU A 201 12.95 0.09 1.93
C LEU A 201 12.80 1.18 0.85
N GLY A 202 12.89 2.45 1.21
CA GLY A 202 12.63 3.58 0.31
C GLY A 202 11.18 3.68 -0.12
N MET A 203 10.27 3.33 0.79
CA MET A 203 8.83 3.38 0.60
C MET A 203 8.27 4.74 1.06
N ARG A 204 7.32 5.27 0.30
CA ARG A 204 6.54 6.46 0.63
C ARG A 204 5.07 6.09 0.70
N VAL A 205 4.38 6.54 1.74
CA VAL A 205 2.96 6.27 1.94
C VAL A 205 2.16 7.57 1.99
N ALA A 206 1.27 7.76 1.04
CA ALA A 206 0.23 8.79 1.08
C ALA A 206 -1.00 8.23 1.82
N VAL A 207 -1.39 8.88 2.91
CA VAL A 207 -2.43 8.36 3.81
C VAL A 207 -3.63 9.28 3.82
N ARG A 208 -4.81 8.69 3.66
CA ARG A 208 -6.11 9.38 3.76
C ARG A 208 -7.02 8.65 4.74
N GLY A 209 -7.71 9.42 5.58
CA GLY A 209 -8.81 8.92 6.40
C GLY A 209 -10.12 9.54 5.94
N PHE A 210 -11.20 8.77 5.88
CA PHE A 210 -12.53 9.21 5.43
C PHE A 210 -13.63 8.83 6.43
N GLN A 211 -14.56 9.75 6.66
CA GLN A 211 -15.79 9.50 7.41
C GLN A 211 -17.00 10.10 6.71
N TRP A 212 -18.04 9.29 6.57
CA TRP A 212 -19.38 9.72 6.13
C TRP A 212 -20.37 9.58 7.28
N SER A 213 -21.26 10.55 7.42
CA SER A 213 -22.38 10.56 8.37
C SER A 213 -23.65 9.90 7.81
N ASN A 214 -23.56 9.31 6.61
CA ASN A 214 -24.64 8.52 6.03
C ASN A 214 -24.86 7.24 6.83
N VAL A 215 -26.11 6.87 7.08
CA VAL A 215 -26.50 5.65 7.85
C VAL A 215 -25.85 4.34 7.35
N LEU A 216 -25.39 4.30 6.09
CA LEU A 216 -24.69 3.13 5.54
C LEU A 216 -23.20 3.05 5.94
N ALA A 217 -22.62 4.15 6.45
CA ALA A 217 -21.19 4.29 6.73
C ALA A 217 -20.89 5.02 8.05
N GLU A 218 -21.91 5.42 8.82
CA GLU A 218 -21.75 6.27 10.00
C GLU A 218 -21.02 5.58 11.16
N ASP A 219 -20.87 4.26 11.10
CA ASP A 219 -20.19 3.40 12.08
C ASP A 219 -18.78 2.96 11.63
N ILE A 220 -18.25 3.53 10.53
CA ILE A 220 -16.98 3.08 9.90
C ILE A 220 -16.02 4.26 9.73
N ILE A 221 -14.72 4.01 9.88
CA ILE A 221 -13.66 4.91 9.39
C ILE A 221 -12.90 4.17 8.30
N PHE A 222 -12.73 4.79 7.14
CA PHE A 222 -11.97 4.23 6.04
C PHE A 222 -10.57 4.83 6.05
N TRP A 223 -9.56 3.98 5.94
CA TRP A 223 -8.16 4.40 5.78
C TRP A 223 -7.66 3.90 4.44
N HIS A 224 -7.10 4.79 3.65
CA HIS A 224 -6.48 4.48 2.37
C HIS A 224 -4.97 4.78 2.47
N TYR A 225 -4.16 3.76 2.19
CA TYR A 225 -2.71 3.80 2.21
C TYR A 225 -2.20 3.55 0.79
N ASP A 226 -1.78 4.61 0.12
CA ASP A 226 -1.15 4.53 -1.21
C ASP A 226 0.36 4.44 -1.01
N ILE A 227 0.93 3.27 -1.31
CA ILE A 227 2.32 2.89 -1.00
C ILE A 227 3.11 2.85 -2.29
N THR A 228 4.13 3.70 -2.37
CA THR A 228 5.01 3.80 -3.55
C THR A 228 6.44 3.44 -3.17
N ASN A 229 7.05 2.51 -3.91
CA ASN A 229 8.50 2.35 -3.90
C ASN A 229 9.14 3.51 -4.69
N VAL A 230 9.75 4.46 -3.99
CA VAL A 230 10.43 5.62 -4.60
C VAL A 230 11.94 5.41 -4.73
N SER A 231 12.41 4.19 -4.48
CA SER A 231 13.81 3.80 -4.54
C SER A 231 14.19 3.23 -5.91
N THR A 232 15.43 2.77 -6.06
CA THR A 232 15.90 2.07 -7.27
C THR A 232 16.01 0.56 -7.10
N THR A 233 15.69 0.03 -5.92
CA THR A 233 15.68 -1.41 -5.64
C THR A 233 14.29 -1.99 -5.91
N THR A 234 14.24 -3.09 -6.65
CA THR A 234 13.04 -3.93 -6.78
C THR A 234 13.05 -4.99 -5.68
N TYR A 235 11.89 -5.23 -5.07
CA TYR A 235 11.71 -6.20 -3.98
C TYR A 235 10.84 -7.36 -4.48
N PRO A 236 11.43 -8.52 -4.83
CA PRO A 236 10.65 -9.66 -5.34
C PRO A 236 9.66 -10.23 -4.32
N LYS A 237 10.00 -10.17 -3.03
CA LYS A 237 9.13 -10.60 -1.93
C LYS A 237 8.81 -9.42 -1.05
N THR A 238 7.54 -9.03 -1.04
CA THR A 238 7.03 -7.92 -0.24
C THR A 238 5.72 -8.34 0.39
N VAL A 239 5.55 -7.99 1.66
CA VAL A 239 4.32 -8.18 2.40
C VAL A 239 3.78 -6.83 2.81
N PHE A 240 2.49 -6.62 2.61
CA PHE A 240 1.75 -5.51 3.17
C PHE A 240 0.73 -6.05 4.17
N GLY A 241 0.51 -5.32 5.26
CA GLY A 241 -0.49 -5.72 6.23
C GLY A 241 -0.81 -4.62 7.22
N MET A 242 -1.50 -5.01 8.28
CA MET A 242 -1.88 -4.12 9.37
C MET A 242 -1.73 -4.84 10.69
N TYR A 243 -1.18 -4.13 11.66
CA TYR A 243 -1.22 -4.55 13.05
C TYR A 243 -2.36 -3.83 13.77
N ALA A 244 -3.15 -4.57 14.55
CA ALA A 244 -4.22 -4.04 15.37
C ALA A 244 -4.10 -4.52 16.82
N ASP A 245 -3.81 -3.58 17.73
CA ASP A 245 -3.95 -3.71 19.17
C ASP A 245 -5.39 -3.36 19.56
N ALA A 246 -6.19 -4.42 19.71
CA ALA A 246 -7.58 -4.30 20.12
C ALA A 246 -7.67 -3.93 21.61
N GLY A 247 -8.66 -3.10 21.94
CA GLY A 247 -8.94 -2.68 23.31
C GLY A 247 -10.43 -2.60 23.55
N VAL A 248 -11.15 -3.68 23.20
CA VAL A 248 -12.60 -3.76 23.35
C VAL A 248 -12.93 -3.74 24.85
N GLY A 249 -13.96 -2.99 25.22
CA GLY A 249 -14.27 -2.77 26.64
C GLY A 249 -13.43 -1.66 27.30
N GLY A 250 -12.43 -1.12 26.60
CA GLY A 250 -11.65 0.03 27.02
C GLY A 250 -10.37 -0.30 27.78
N GLN A 251 -9.59 0.74 28.07
CA GLN A 251 -8.18 0.64 28.50
C GLN A 251 -7.92 -0.18 29.76
N ASN A 252 -8.93 -0.39 30.60
CA ASN A 252 -8.82 -1.12 31.87
C ASN A 252 -9.52 -2.49 31.84
N ASP A 253 -10.05 -2.91 30.69
CA ASP A 253 -10.79 -4.17 30.52
C ASP A 253 -10.32 -5.02 29.33
N SER A 254 -9.35 -4.56 28.52
CA SER A 254 -8.88 -5.25 27.31
C SER A 254 -8.15 -6.59 27.51
N ASN A 255 -8.10 -7.14 28.73
CA ASN A 255 -7.32 -8.37 29.01
C ASN A 255 -8.04 -9.67 28.64
N ASP A 256 -9.34 -9.60 28.35
CA ASP A 256 -10.16 -10.74 27.93
C ASP A 256 -10.73 -10.59 26.52
N ASP A 257 -10.09 -9.76 25.70
CA ASP A 257 -10.41 -9.64 24.29
C ASP A 257 -10.07 -10.92 23.52
N LEU A 258 -10.96 -11.27 22.61
CA LEU A 258 -10.83 -12.38 21.67
C LEU A 258 -10.78 -11.83 20.24
N ALA A 259 -10.11 -12.57 19.35
CA ALA A 259 -10.01 -12.24 17.94
C ALA A 259 -10.34 -13.47 17.08
N PHE A 260 -10.93 -13.22 15.91
CA PHE A 260 -11.17 -14.23 14.88
C PHE A 260 -11.09 -13.58 13.50
N TYR A 261 -10.75 -14.39 12.49
CA TYR A 261 -10.73 -13.98 11.09
C TYR A 261 -11.62 -14.89 10.25
N ASP A 262 -12.42 -14.29 9.36
CA ASP A 262 -13.29 -14.99 8.43
C ASP A 262 -12.87 -14.68 6.99
N LEU A 263 -12.24 -15.66 6.33
CA LEU A 263 -11.81 -15.60 4.93
C LEU A 263 -12.97 -15.33 3.97
N SER A 264 -14.21 -15.71 4.31
CA SER A 264 -15.35 -15.49 3.42
C SER A 264 -15.94 -14.08 3.51
N LEU A 265 -15.53 -13.31 4.51
CA LEU A 265 -15.99 -11.94 4.76
C LEU A 265 -14.86 -10.92 4.61
N ASP A 266 -13.62 -11.37 4.37
CA ASP A 266 -12.40 -10.58 4.42
C ASP A 266 -12.29 -9.67 5.66
N LEU A 267 -12.68 -10.23 6.81
CA LEU A 267 -12.90 -9.48 8.04
C LEU A 267 -12.22 -10.15 9.24
N ALA A 268 -11.27 -9.45 9.84
CA ALA A 268 -10.84 -9.71 11.21
C ALA A 268 -11.75 -8.95 12.17
N TYR A 269 -12.14 -9.58 13.28
CA TYR A 269 -12.93 -8.89 14.30
C TYR A 269 -12.55 -9.30 15.71
N THR A 270 -12.71 -8.35 16.63
CA THR A 270 -12.41 -8.52 18.05
C THR A 270 -13.62 -8.20 18.93
N TRP A 271 -13.68 -8.86 20.09
CA TRP A 271 -14.76 -8.66 21.06
C TRP A 271 -14.31 -9.01 22.48
N ASP A 272 -14.99 -8.42 23.45
CA ASP A 272 -14.84 -8.72 24.86
C ASP A 272 -15.50 -10.08 25.19
N SER A 273 -14.78 -10.99 25.85
CA SER A 273 -15.25 -12.36 26.09
C SER A 273 -16.56 -12.45 26.89
N ASN A 274 -16.85 -11.44 27.70
CA ASN A 274 -17.98 -11.41 28.62
C ASN A 274 -19.06 -10.38 28.20
N ASN A 275 -18.78 -9.59 27.15
CA ASN A 275 -19.56 -8.51 26.56
C ASN A 275 -19.72 -7.28 27.48
N LEU A 276 -18.80 -7.04 28.41
CA LEU A 276 -18.87 -5.90 29.32
C LEU A 276 -17.52 -5.19 29.41
N GLY A 277 -17.52 -3.89 29.07
CA GLY A 277 -16.37 -3.03 29.23
C GLY A 277 -16.30 -2.32 30.57
N GLU A 278 -15.33 -1.41 30.70
CA GLU A 278 -15.02 -0.68 31.92
C GLU A 278 -16.26 0.02 32.50
N GLY A 279 -16.70 -0.40 33.68
CA GLY A 279 -17.90 0.16 34.32
C GLY A 279 -19.20 -0.58 33.95
N ASN A 280 -19.09 -1.75 33.31
CA ASN A 280 -20.18 -2.65 32.89
C ASN A 280 -21.09 -2.07 31.79
N TRP A 281 -20.54 -1.33 30.83
CA TRP A 281 -21.27 -1.03 29.60
C TRP A 281 -21.21 -2.23 28.64
N GLU A 282 -22.28 -2.46 27.89
CA GLU A 282 -22.37 -3.58 26.95
C GLU A 282 -21.51 -3.28 25.71
N THR A 283 -20.56 -4.16 25.42
CA THR A 283 -19.64 -4.02 24.28
C THR A 283 -20.24 -4.56 22.99
N GLY A 284 -19.81 -3.98 21.88
CA GLY A 284 -19.99 -4.54 20.54
C GLY A 284 -18.74 -5.27 20.04
N TYR A 285 -18.64 -5.38 18.72
CA TYR A 285 -17.50 -5.92 18.00
C TYR A 285 -16.74 -4.78 17.31
N ALA A 286 -15.41 -4.88 17.24
CA ALA A 286 -14.59 -4.04 16.36
C ALA A 286 -14.12 -4.87 15.17
N GLY A 287 -14.31 -4.37 13.95
CA GLY A 287 -13.94 -5.04 12.72
C GLY A 287 -12.80 -4.33 11.99
N TYR A 288 -11.99 -5.11 11.27
CA TYR A 288 -10.86 -4.69 10.46
C TYR A 288 -10.94 -5.45 9.14
N ALA A 289 -11.19 -4.73 8.05
CA ALA A 289 -11.36 -5.33 6.72
C ALA A 289 -10.40 -4.68 5.72
N PHE A 290 -9.84 -5.50 4.85
CA PHE A 290 -9.23 -5.04 3.61
C PHE A 290 -10.34 -4.88 2.59
N LEU A 291 -10.54 -3.66 2.11
CA LEU A 291 -11.49 -3.38 1.02
C LEU A 291 -10.78 -3.32 -0.32
N GLU A 292 -9.49 -2.98 -0.29
CA GLU A 292 -8.56 -3.01 -1.40
C GLU A 292 -7.22 -3.55 -0.90
N SER A 293 -6.58 -4.40 -1.70
CA SER A 293 -5.20 -4.85 -1.51
C SER A 293 -4.36 -4.57 -2.76
N PRO A 294 -3.02 -4.67 -2.69
CA PRO A 294 -2.23 -4.81 -3.90
C PRO A 294 -2.72 -5.98 -4.75
N GLY A 295 -2.68 -5.82 -6.08
CA GLY A 295 -2.97 -6.88 -7.03
C GLY A 295 -1.74 -7.69 -7.43
N ASN A 296 -1.93 -8.91 -7.92
CA ASN A 296 -0.87 -9.77 -8.46
C ASN A 296 -1.08 -10.05 -9.95
N PRO A 297 -0.61 -9.17 -10.85
CA PRO A 297 -0.85 -9.33 -12.27
C PRO A 297 0.13 -10.32 -12.93
N PHE A 298 0.60 -11.34 -12.21
CA PHE A 298 1.72 -12.17 -12.63
C PHE A 298 1.59 -13.66 -12.36
N ASP A 299 0.82 -14.12 -11.38
CA ASP A 299 0.83 -15.52 -10.94
C ASP A 299 0.02 -16.47 -11.82
N GLY A 300 -0.84 -15.94 -12.69
CA GLY A 300 -1.72 -16.71 -13.55
C GLY A 300 -2.98 -17.20 -12.85
N ILE A 301 -3.33 -16.66 -11.68
CA ILE A 301 -4.46 -17.03 -10.83
C ILE A 301 -5.42 -15.84 -10.76
N ASP A 302 -6.73 -16.11 -10.70
CA ASP A 302 -7.79 -15.15 -10.39
C ASP A 302 -7.88 -15.00 -8.87
N ASN A 303 -7.15 -14.05 -8.27
CA ASN A 303 -7.01 -13.95 -6.82
C ASN A 303 -8.23 -13.34 -6.13
N ASP A 304 -9.04 -12.56 -6.84
CA ASP A 304 -10.23 -11.88 -6.31
C ASP A 304 -11.57 -12.44 -6.80
N GLU A 305 -11.53 -13.56 -7.55
CA GLU A 305 -12.67 -14.40 -7.95
C GLU A 305 -13.69 -13.72 -8.89
N ASP A 306 -13.30 -12.62 -9.52
CA ASP A 306 -14.19 -11.84 -10.38
C ASP A 306 -14.31 -12.48 -11.78
N ALA A 307 -13.34 -13.30 -12.19
CA ALA A 307 -13.37 -14.11 -13.41
C ALA A 307 -14.36 -15.29 -13.35
N SER A 308 -15.13 -15.44 -12.27
CA SER A 308 -16.07 -16.55 -12.02
C SER A 308 -17.06 -16.84 -13.16
N ALA A 309 -17.41 -15.86 -13.99
CA ALA A 309 -18.26 -16.05 -15.17
C ALA A 309 -17.56 -16.69 -16.40
N GLY A 310 -16.22 -16.64 -16.45
CA GLY A 310 -15.37 -17.11 -17.55
C GLY A 310 -15.30 -18.63 -17.73
N ALA A 311 -14.69 -19.08 -18.83
CA ALA A 311 -14.50 -20.51 -19.14
C ALA A 311 -13.15 -21.07 -18.63
N SER A 312 -12.39 -20.25 -17.90
CA SER A 312 -11.10 -20.62 -17.34
C SER A 312 -11.22 -21.81 -16.37
N PRO A 313 -10.23 -22.72 -16.36
CA PRO A 313 -10.21 -23.85 -15.45
C PRO A 313 -10.05 -23.40 -14.00
N GLU A 314 -10.50 -24.23 -13.07
CA GLU A 314 -10.34 -24.03 -11.61
C GLU A 314 -9.20 -24.92 -11.10
N LEU A 315 -8.39 -24.38 -10.18
CA LEU A 315 -7.35 -25.11 -9.45
C LEU A 315 -7.99 -26.21 -8.59
N GLY A 316 -7.51 -27.44 -8.76
CA GLY A 316 -7.90 -28.59 -7.94
C GLY A 316 -6.70 -29.18 -7.20
N SER A 317 -6.97 -30.13 -6.30
CA SER A 317 -5.91 -30.80 -5.51
C SER A 317 -4.78 -31.43 -6.35
N ALA A 318 -4.99 -31.69 -7.65
CA ALA A 318 -3.99 -32.27 -8.53
C ALA A 318 -2.93 -31.25 -8.98
N ASP A 319 -3.30 -29.97 -9.06
CA ASP A 319 -2.43 -28.88 -9.49
C ASP A 319 -1.38 -28.58 -8.41
N PHE A 320 -1.73 -28.75 -7.13
CA PHE A 320 -0.78 -28.62 -5.99
C PHE A 320 0.08 -29.88 -5.71
N GLN A 321 0.03 -30.92 -6.56
CA GLN A 321 0.81 -32.15 -6.32
C GLN A 321 2.18 -32.11 -6.98
N PRO A 322 3.18 -32.80 -6.41
CA PRO A 322 4.50 -32.88 -7.03
C PRO A 322 4.45 -33.34 -8.49
N ARG A 323 4.97 -32.51 -9.40
CA ARG A 323 5.01 -32.78 -10.83
C ARG A 323 6.30 -33.45 -11.26
N ASN A 324 6.16 -34.48 -12.10
CA ASN A 324 7.32 -35.13 -12.73
C ASN A 324 7.68 -34.43 -14.04
N LEU A 325 8.90 -33.91 -14.13
CA LEU A 325 9.37 -33.18 -15.31
C LEU A 325 9.79 -34.15 -16.42
N VAL A 326 8.84 -34.56 -17.26
CA VAL A 326 9.09 -35.56 -18.33
C VAL A 326 9.54 -34.90 -19.64
N ASP A 327 8.87 -33.84 -20.07
CA ASP A 327 9.21 -33.14 -21.32
C ASP A 327 8.79 -31.68 -21.31
N ASP A 328 7.50 -31.39 -21.48
CA ASP A 328 7.00 -30.02 -21.56
C ASP A 328 7.09 -29.31 -20.21
N VAL A 329 7.54 -28.06 -20.23
CA VAL A 329 7.68 -27.15 -19.08
C VAL A 329 7.32 -25.74 -19.50
N VAL A 330 6.83 -24.96 -18.56
CA VAL A 330 6.66 -23.51 -18.72
C VAL A 330 7.80 -22.85 -17.96
N LEU A 331 8.52 -21.96 -18.61
CA LEU A 331 9.63 -21.21 -18.01
C LEU A 331 9.22 -19.75 -17.87
N ILE A 332 9.70 -19.10 -16.82
CA ILE A 332 9.36 -17.70 -16.54
C ILE A 332 10.65 -16.85 -16.55
N ASP A 333 10.65 -15.82 -17.40
CA ASP A 333 11.65 -14.77 -17.41
C ASP A 333 11.27 -13.67 -16.40
N TYR A 334 11.68 -13.87 -15.14
CA TYR A 334 11.46 -12.92 -14.04
C TYR A 334 12.13 -11.56 -14.27
N GLN A 335 13.02 -11.42 -15.25
CA GLN A 335 13.65 -10.15 -15.59
C GLN A 335 12.84 -9.35 -16.62
N ASN A 336 11.83 -9.96 -17.25
CA ASN A 336 10.99 -9.33 -18.26
C ASN A 336 9.56 -9.90 -18.25
N MET A 337 8.79 -9.54 -17.23
CA MET A 337 7.39 -9.97 -17.05
C MET A 337 6.38 -8.99 -17.66
N THR A 338 6.74 -8.31 -18.74
CA THR A 338 5.82 -7.39 -19.43
C THR A 338 4.66 -8.15 -20.09
N VAL A 339 3.49 -7.49 -20.22
CA VAL A 339 2.32 -8.04 -20.91
C VAL A 339 2.68 -8.49 -22.35
N ASP A 340 3.43 -7.67 -23.09
CA ASP A 340 3.91 -7.98 -24.45
C ASP A 340 4.81 -9.23 -24.52
N ASN A 341 5.51 -9.56 -23.42
CA ASN A 341 6.32 -10.76 -23.29
C ASN A 341 5.57 -11.91 -22.61
N ASN A 342 4.22 -11.91 -22.66
CA ASN A 342 3.39 -12.95 -22.04
C ASN A 342 3.72 -13.15 -20.56
N ARG A 343 3.95 -12.04 -19.82
CA ARG A 343 4.39 -12.05 -18.42
C ARG A 343 5.63 -12.93 -18.18
N GLY A 344 6.53 -12.99 -19.16
CA GLY A 344 7.78 -13.76 -19.11
C GLY A 344 7.63 -15.25 -19.44
N ARG A 345 6.43 -15.75 -19.73
CA ARG A 345 6.17 -17.20 -19.86
C ARG A 345 6.51 -17.76 -21.23
N ILE A 346 7.27 -18.86 -21.25
CA ILE A 346 7.66 -19.62 -22.44
C ILE A 346 7.35 -21.11 -22.26
N LEU A 347 6.48 -21.66 -23.11
CA LEU A 347 6.27 -23.10 -23.22
C LEU A 347 7.38 -23.74 -24.07
N THR A 348 8.13 -24.67 -23.47
CA THR A 348 9.22 -25.40 -24.14
C THR A 348 9.29 -26.85 -23.65
N SER A 349 10.30 -27.61 -24.07
CA SER A 349 10.49 -29.00 -23.64
C SER A 349 11.95 -29.43 -23.58
N PHE A 350 12.25 -30.39 -22.70
CA PHE A 350 13.56 -31.03 -22.65
C PHE A 350 13.96 -31.67 -23.98
N SER A 351 13.00 -32.23 -24.74
CA SER A 351 13.27 -32.85 -26.04
C SER A 351 13.59 -31.86 -27.16
N ALA A 352 12.98 -30.66 -27.14
CA ALA A 352 13.33 -29.58 -28.04
C ALA A 352 14.68 -28.95 -27.66
N GLY A 353 14.97 -28.87 -26.35
CA GLY A 353 16.11 -28.14 -25.81
C GLY A 353 16.01 -26.63 -26.10
N GLY A 354 17.15 -25.95 -26.10
CA GLY A 354 17.21 -24.51 -26.38
C GLY A 354 18.02 -23.76 -25.35
N SER A 355 18.09 -22.45 -25.55
CA SER A 355 18.70 -21.51 -24.62
C SER A 355 18.25 -20.10 -24.94
N ASP A 356 18.16 -19.28 -23.90
CA ASP A 356 18.01 -17.84 -23.96
C ASP A 356 18.88 -17.20 -22.85
N ASP A 357 18.75 -15.90 -22.64
CA ASP A 357 19.52 -15.16 -21.64
C ASP A 357 19.22 -15.65 -20.19
N PHE A 358 18.00 -16.13 -19.94
CA PHE A 358 17.56 -16.59 -18.62
C PHE A 358 17.52 -18.12 -18.45
N TYR A 359 17.65 -18.92 -19.52
CA TYR A 359 17.64 -20.39 -19.39
C TYR A 359 18.51 -21.10 -20.41
N HIS A 360 18.97 -22.31 -20.10
CA HIS A 360 19.52 -23.21 -21.11
C HIS A 360 19.43 -24.69 -20.72
N TYR A 361 19.37 -25.55 -21.73
CA TYR A 361 19.42 -27.00 -21.57
C TYR A 361 20.83 -27.54 -21.75
N SER A 362 21.20 -28.54 -20.94
CA SER A 362 22.44 -29.31 -21.06
C SER A 362 22.19 -30.77 -20.71
N GLY A 363 21.99 -31.61 -21.74
CA GLY A 363 21.61 -33.01 -21.55
C GLY A 363 20.20 -33.12 -20.96
N ASP A 364 20.07 -33.81 -19.83
CA ASP A 364 18.82 -33.95 -19.06
C ASP A 364 18.66 -32.86 -17.99
N SER A 365 19.49 -31.81 -18.02
CA SER A 365 19.44 -30.69 -17.07
C SER A 365 18.95 -29.41 -17.74
N LEU A 366 18.06 -28.70 -17.06
CA LEU A 366 17.64 -27.33 -17.36
C LEU A 366 18.23 -26.41 -16.29
N PHE A 367 18.88 -25.34 -16.72
CA PHE A 367 19.37 -24.26 -15.86
C PHE A 367 18.47 -23.05 -16.10
N LEU A 368 17.94 -22.48 -15.02
CA LEU A 368 17.00 -21.36 -15.06
C LEU A 368 17.48 -20.27 -14.10
N ASN A 369 17.59 -19.04 -14.59
CA ASN A 369 17.87 -17.87 -13.77
C ASN A 369 16.55 -17.40 -13.15
N GLN A 370 16.46 -17.40 -11.83
CA GLN A 370 15.31 -16.95 -11.05
C GLN A 370 15.80 -15.82 -10.14
N TYR A 371 15.42 -14.59 -10.49
CA TYR A 371 15.96 -13.37 -9.88
C TYR A 371 17.50 -13.37 -9.89
N ASP A 372 18.14 -13.36 -8.71
CA ASP A 372 19.60 -13.38 -8.52
C ASP A 372 20.19 -14.78 -8.33
N SER A 373 19.37 -15.83 -8.52
CA SER A 373 19.75 -17.22 -8.31
C SER A 373 19.67 -18.06 -9.60
N VAL A 374 20.35 -19.22 -9.60
CA VAL A 374 20.27 -20.18 -10.70
C VAL A 374 19.78 -21.51 -10.16
N SER A 375 18.61 -21.92 -10.60
CA SER A 375 18.00 -23.21 -10.29
C SER A 375 18.33 -24.25 -11.37
N VAL A 376 18.42 -25.51 -10.95
CA VAL A 376 18.77 -26.63 -11.83
C VAL A 376 17.73 -27.73 -11.72
N TYR A 377 17.02 -27.95 -12.82
CA TYR A 377 15.97 -28.94 -12.95
C TYR A 377 16.49 -30.17 -13.73
N LEU A 378 16.12 -31.37 -13.28
CA LEU A 378 16.53 -32.63 -13.88
C LEU A 378 15.32 -33.35 -14.48
N ARG A 379 15.43 -33.70 -15.76
CA ARG A 379 14.43 -34.51 -16.45
C ARG A 379 14.20 -35.84 -15.74
N GLY A 380 12.94 -36.17 -15.50
CA GLY A 380 12.49 -37.39 -14.82
C GLY A 380 12.50 -37.31 -13.30
N SER A 381 12.89 -36.16 -12.72
CA SER A 381 12.73 -35.88 -11.29
C SER A 381 11.34 -35.28 -11.02
N SER A 382 10.93 -35.34 -9.75
CA SER A 382 9.71 -34.71 -9.26
C SER A 382 10.07 -33.44 -8.51
N TYR A 383 9.36 -32.36 -8.80
CA TYR A 383 9.45 -31.08 -8.12
C TYR A 383 8.10 -30.79 -7.47
N SER A 384 8.06 -29.87 -6.52
CA SER A 384 6.86 -29.49 -5.78
C SER A 384 6.99 -28.02 -5.49
N GLU A 385 5.86 -27.33 -5.52
CA GLU A 385 5.82 -25.92 -5.18
C GLU A 385 6.33 -25.67 -3.76
N ILE A 386 7.09 -24.59 -3.59
CA ILE A 386 7.48 -24.06 -2.29
C ILE A 386 6.68 -22.77 -2.09
N PRO A 387 5.59 -22.81 -1.31
CA PRO A 387 4.76 -21.64 -1.12
C PRO A 387 5.50 -20.45 -0.52
N PHE A 388 5.03 -19.26 -0.87
CA PHE A 388 5.47 -17.93 -0.47
C PHE A 388 6.93 -17.62 -0.84
N ASN A 389 7.42 -18.14 -1.97
CA ASN A 389 8.77 -17.86 -2.46
C ASN A 389 8.81 -17.01 -3.74
N GLY A 390 7.65 -16.70 -4.34
CA GLY A 390 7.52 -15.94 -5.58
C GLY A 390 8.04 -16.64 -6.84
N VAL A 391 8.16 -17.96 -6.85
CA VAL A 391 8.81 -18.72 -7.93
C VAL A 391 8.01 -19.97 -8.27
N ASP A 392 7.63 -20.12 -9.54
CA ASP A 392 7.19 -21.40 -10.14
C ASP A 392 8.29 -22.48 -9.99
N ASP A 393 8.18 -23.32 -8.95
CA ASP A 393 9.16 -24.35 -8.62
C ASP A 393 8.90 -25.66 -9.35
N ASP A 394 7.68 -25.89 -9.79
CA ASP A 394 7.26 -27.14 -10.43
C ASP A 394 7.17 -27.04 -11.98
N LEU A 395 7.40 -25.83 -12.50
CA LEU A 395 7.48 -25.41 -13.89
C LEU A 395 6.17 -25.58 -14.67
N ASP A 396 5.03 -25.40 -14.01
CA ASP A 396 3.71 -25.48 -14.62
C ASP A 396 3.16 -24.16 -15.16
N GLY A 397 3.85 -23.06 -14.86
CA GLY A 397 3.53 -21.72 -15.30
C GLY A 397 2.65 -20.95 -14.34
N ILE A 398 2.22 -21.53 -13.24
CA ILE A 398 1.60 -20.82 -12.13
C ILE A 398 2.72 -20.43 -11.16
N ILE A 399 2.65 -19.22 -10.60
CA ILE A 399 3.69 -18.74 -9.68
C ILE A 399 3.16 -18.85 -8.27
N ASP A 400 3.91 -19.54 -7.41
CA ASP A 400 3.72 -19.50 -5.97
C ASP A 400 2.35 -19.99 -5.48
N GLU A 401 1.81 -21.02 -6.15
CA GLU A 401 0.48 -21.51 -5.83
C GLU A 401 0.42 -22.28 -4.50
N ASN A 402 -0.64 -22.02 -3.73
CA ASN A 402 -0.79 -22.60 -2.40
C ASN A 402 -2.20 -23.16 -2.19
N GLU A 403 -2.27 -24.45 -1.88
CA GLU A 403 -3.54 -25.18 -1.70
C GLU A 403 -4.46 -24.56 -0.63
N SER A 404 -3.91 -23.87 0.37
CA SER A 404 -4.69 -23.27 1.45
C SER A 404 -5.38 -21.95 1.08
N VAL A 405 -4.90 -21.26 0.05
CA VAL A 405 -5.42 -19.96 -0.40
C VAL A 405 -6.00 -20.03 -1.82
N HIS A 406 -5.43 -20.81 -2.73
CA HIS A 406 -5.80 -20.80 -4.15
C HIS A 406 -6.70 -21.98 -4.59
N MET A 407 -7.09 -22.88 -3.69
CA MET A 407 -7.96 -24.01 -4.05
C MET A 407 -9.32 -23.54 -4.57
N GLY A 408 -9.65 -23.91 -5.81
CA GLY A 408 -10.92 -23.56 -6.46
C GLY A 408 -10.90 -22.23 -7.22
N LEU A 409 -9.83 -21.43 -7.09
CA LEU A 409 -9.64 -20.21 -7.88
C LEU A 409 -9.41 -20.56 -9.35
N LYS A 410 -9.78 -19.64 -10.25
CA LYS A 410 -9.52 -19.80 -11.68
C LYS A 410 -8.07 -19.52 -12.00
N PHE A 411 -7.58 -20.11 -13.08
CA PHE A 411 -6.20 -19.91 -13.49
C PHE A 411 -5.99 -20.04 -15.01
N LYS A 412 -4.84 -19.56 -15.46
CA LYS A 412 -4.33 -19.70 -16.82
C LYS A 412 -3.56 -21.00 -16.98
N ASN A 413 -4.06 -21.92 -17.79
CA ASN A 413 -3.37 -23.18 -18.07
C ASN A 413 -2.45 -23.03 -19.29
N PHE A 414 -1.17 -22.77 -19.04
CA PHE A 414 -0.16 -22.50 -20.08
C PHE A 414 0.20 -23.71 -20.96
N PHE A 415 -0.09 -24.96 -20.54
CA PHE A 415 0.09 -26.14 -21.39
C PHE A 415 -1.01 -26.31 -22.42
N SER A 416 -2.27 -26.12 -22.01
CA SER A 416 -3.43 -26.33 -22.86
C SER A 416 -3.85 -25.07 -23.62
N GLY A 417 -3.46 -23.90 -23.12
CA GLY A 417 -3.90 -22.59 -23.57
C GLY A 417 -5.29 -22.18 -23.08
N ALA A 418 -5.90 -22.94 -22.17
CA ALA A 418 -7.19 -22.59 -21.58
C ALA A 418 -7.04 -21.41 -20.60
N GLY A 419 -7.93 -20.42 -20.70
CA GLY A 419 -7.95 -19.23 -19.85
C GLY A 419 -6.94 -18.14 -20.24
N LEU A 420 -6.06 -18.36 -21.22
CA LEU A 420 -5.05 -17.36 -21.62
C LEU A 420 -5.65 -16.08 -22.22
N ASP A 421 -6.91 -16.12 -22.65
CA ASP A 421 -7.67 -15.00 -23.20
C ASP A 421 -8.68 -14.41 -22.21
N ASP A 422 -8.66 -14.86 -20.95
CA ASP A 422 -9.49 -14.30 -19.88
C ASP A 422 -8.85 -12.96 -19.42
N PRO A 423 -9.54 -11.81 -19.58
CA PRO A 423 -8.98 -10.51 -19.21
C PRO A 423 -9.00 -10.28 -17.70
N LEU A 424 -9.83 -11.02 -16.95
CA LEU A 424 -10.03 -10.91 -15.51
C LEU A 424 -9.05 -11.77 -14.69
N ILE A 425 -7.95 -12.18 -15.30
CA ILE A 425 -6.89 -12.94 -14.62
C ILE A 425 -5.58 -12.23 -14.93
N ASP A 426 -4.73 -12.00 -13.94
CA ASP A 426 -3.53 -11.16 -14.02
C ASP A 426 -3.80 -9.71 -14.48
N GLU A 427 -4.97 -9.16 -14.16
CA GLU A 427 -5.34 -7.80 -14.54
C GLU A 427 -4.63 -6.73 -13.70
N ALA A 428 -4.39 -5.58 -14.32
CA ALA A 428 -3.59 -4.51 -13.74
C ALA A 428 -4.20 -3.15 -14.06
N ARG A 429 -4.34 -2.33 -13.01
CA ARG A 429 -4.88 -0.95 -13.04
C ARG A 429 -3.96 0.10 -13.68
N ASP A 430 -2.99 -0.32 -14.48
CA ASP A 430 -2.00 0.56 -15.12
C ASP A 430 -1.70 0.20 -16.58
N ASP A 431 -2.55 -0.60 -17.22
CA ASP A 431 -2.35 -1.08 -18.58
C ASP A 431 -3.19 -0.36 -19.64
N GLY A 432 -4.14 0.50 -19.23
CA GLY A 432 -4.96 1.28 -20.15
C GLY A 432 -6.13 0.49 -20.74
N VAL A 433 -6.53 -0.61 -20.12
CA VAL A 433 -7.60 -1.50 -20.57
C VAL A 433 -8.74 -1.47 -19.54
N ASP A 434 -9.97 -1.40 -20.05
CA ASP A 434 -11.19 -1.62 -19.28
C ASP A 434 -11.48 -3.13 -19.30
N ASN A 435 -10.95 -3.86 -18.30
CA ASN A 435 -10.87 -5.33 -18.29
C ASN A 435 -12.25 -5.98 -18.17
N ASP A 436 -13.10 -5.43 -17.31
CA ASP A 436 -14.44 -5.94 -17.02
C ASP A 436 -15.52 -5.33 -17.95
N GLY A 437 -15.21 -4.23 -18.62
CA GLY A 437 -16.06 -3.57 -19.60
C GLY A 437 -17.18 -2.74 -18.97
N ASP A 438 -17.03 -2.31 -17.72
CA ASP A 438 -18.06 -1.60 -16.97
C ASP A 438 -18.00 -0.06 -17.12
N TRP A 439 -16.94 0.47 -17.72
CA TRP A 439 -16.81 1.90 -18.00
C TRP A 439 -17.91 2.39 -18.97
N ASP A 440 -18.71 3.37 -18.53
CA ASP A 440 -19.82 3.93 -19.32
C ASP A 440 -19.51 5.37 -19.76
N PRO A 441 -19.38 5.66 -21.07
CA PRO A 441 -19.10 7.02 -21.57
C PRO A 441 -20.21 8.03 -21.26
N GLU A 442 -21.44 7.60 -20.92
CA GLU A 442 -22.50 8.53 -20.52
C GLU A 442 -22.38 8.96 -19.04
N LEU A 443 -21.65 8.20 -18.23
CA LEU A 443 -21.57 8.37 -16.77
C LEU A 443 -20.17 8.73 -16.26
N HIS A 444 -19.13 8.14 -16.88
CA HIS A 444 -17.76 8.14 -16.38
C HIS A 444 -16.80 9.01 -17.20
N ASP A 445 -17.22 9.50 -18.37
CA ASP A 445 -16.46 10.44 -19.22
C ASP A 445 -16.43 11.85 -18.60
N VAL A 446 -15.71 11.97 -17.49
CA VAL A 446 -15.67 13.14 -16.60
C VAL A 446 -14.30 13.80 -16.54
N GLY A 447 -13.32 13.27 -17.28
CA GLY A 447 -11.95 13.76 -17.32
C GLY A 447 -11.03 13.24 -16.22
N ALA A 448 -9.74 13.48 -16.41
CA ALA A 448 -8.63 12.96 -15.61
C ALA A 448 -8.62 13.42 -14.13
N ASP A 449 -9.36 14.47 -13.79
CA ASP A 449 -9.57 14.89 -12.40
C ASP A 449 -10.74 14.20 -11.71
N GLY A 450 -11.48 13.34 -12.43
CA GLY A 450 -12.61 12.57 -11.95
C GLY A 450 -13.87 13.43 -11.74
N LEU A 451 -13.93 14.65 -12.28
CA LEU A 451 -14.99 15.63 -12.01
C LEU A 451 -15.62 16.20 -13.28
N ALA A 452 -16.91 15.90 -13.46
CA ALA A 452 -17.68 16.48 -14.54
C ALA A 452 -17.75 18.02 -14.48
N GLY A 453 -17.55 18.67 -15.61
CA GLY A 453 -17.72 20.10 -15.84
C GLY A 453 -16.50 20.95 -15.52
N THR A 454 -15.31 20.37 -15.34
CA THR A 454 -14.06 21.09 -15.06
C THR A 454 -13.35 21.52 -16.36
N GLY A 455 -13.62 20.83 -17.47
CA GLY A 455 -13.03 21.06 -18.79
C GLY A 455 -11.57 20.64 -18.84
N ASP A 456 -11.19 19.64 -18.04
CA ASP A 456 -9.85 19.07 -18.00
C ASP A 456 -9.64 18.04 -19.14
N ALA A 457 -8.57 17.25 -19.07
CA ALA A 457 -8.21 16.35 -20.16
C ALA A 457 -9.03 15.06 -20.08
N GLY A 458 -9.54 14.56 -21.21
CA GLY A 458 -10.40 13.37 -21.27
C GLY A 458 -11.89 13.70 -21.34
N GLU A 459 -12.33 14.75 -20.63
CA GLU A 459 -13.77 15.01 -20.46
C GLU A 459 -14.56 15.19 -21.77
N GLY A 460 -15.58 14.35 -21.93
CA GLY A 460 -16.57 14.37 -23.01
C GLY A 460 -16.03 13.88 -24.34
N ASP A 461 -14.92 13.15 -24.37
CA ASP A 461 -14.29 12.66 -25.60
C ASP A 461 -14.74 11.25 -26.02
N GLY A 462 -15.46 10.55 -25.13
CA GLY A 462 -16.03 9.22 -25.32
C GLY A 462 -15.01 8.09 -25.26
N LEU A 463 -13.84 8.31 -24.68
CA LEU A 463 -12.80 7.32 -24.43
C LEU A 463 -12.43 7.31 -22.93
N PRO A 464 -12.14 6.14 -22.35
CA PRO A 464 -11.61 6.08 -20.99
C PRO A 464 -10.34 6.90 -20.84
N THR A 465 -10.28 7.68 -19.77
CA THR A 465 -9.12 8.50 -19.40
C THR A 465 -8.68 8.22 -17.97
N LEU A 466 -7.37 8.03 -17.75
CA LEU A 466 -6.81 7.83 -16.40
C LEU A 466 -7.29 8.90 -15.42
N GLY A 467 -7.91 8.45 -14.32
CA GLY A 467 -8.49 9.30 -13.28
C GLY A 467 -10.02 9.42 -13.34
N GLU A 468 -10.64 8.93 -14.42
CA GLU A 468 -12.10 8.76 -14.52
C GLU A 468 -12.58 7.55 -13.73
N PRO A 469 -13.76 7.60 -13.09
CA PRO A 469 -14.34 6.49 -12.35
C PRO A 469 -14.44 5.21 -13.19
N ASN A 470 -14.32 4.05 -12.54
CA ASN A 470 -14.46 2.75 -13.18
C ASN A 470 -13.50 2.59 -14.39
N PHE A 471 -12.25 3.01 -14.20
CA PHE A 471 -11.19 2.79 -15.17
C PHE A 471 -9.82 2.83 -14.48
N ASP A 472 -8.98 1.86 -14.82
CA ASP A 472 -7.60 1.66 -14.35
C ASP A 472 -7.48 1.90 -12.83
N ILE A 473 -6.60 2.81 -12.42
CA ILE A 473 -6.28 3.12 -11.03
C ILE A 473 -7.47 3.59 -10.19
N THR A 474 -8.64 3.89 -10.78
CA THR A 474 -9.83 4.24 -9.99
C THR A 474 -10.88 3.13 -9.97
N ASP A 475 -10.71 2.10 -10.79
CA ASP A 475 -11.48 0.87 -10.65
C ASP A 475 -10.72 -0.11 -9.77
N LYS A 476 -11.40 -0.66 -8.77
CA LYS A 476 -10.82 -1.72 -7.95
C LYS A 476 -11.06 -3.09 -8.58
N ASP A 477 -12.08 -3.21 -9.43
CA ASP A 477 -12.50 -4.44 -10.11
C ASP A 477 -11.71 -4.64 -11.43
N GLU A 478 -10.63 -3.86 -11.65
CA GLU A 478 -9.61 -4.08 -12.70
C GLU A 478 -8.24 -4.46 -12.09
N SER A 479 -8.25 -4.98 -10.86
CA SER A 479 -7.06 -5.44 -10.16
C SER A 479 -7.28 -6.83 -9.66
N ASP A 480 -6.33 -7.70 -9.99
CA ASP A 480 -6.27 -9.08 -9.50
C ASP A 480 -5.86 -9.10 -8.01
N GLN A 481 -6.77 -8.69 -7.13
CA GLN A 481 -6.46 -8.38 -5.74
C GLN A 481 -6.08 -9.64 -4.97
N ILE A 482 -4.90 -9.60 -4.34
CA ILE A 482 -4.38 -10.72 -3.54
C ILE A 482 -5.25 -10.99 -2.29
N GLY A 483 -5.93 -9.97 -1.78
CA GLY A 483 -6.67 -10.04 -0.53
C GLY A 483 -5.77 -10.33 0.68
N LEU A 484 -6.34 -10.99 1.69
CA LEU A 484 -5.60 -11.37 2.88
C LEU A 484 -5.17 -12.85 2.83
N THR A 485 -3.86 -13.06 2.74
CA THR A 485 -3.27 -14.40 2.63
C THR A 485 -2.78 -14.99 3.97
N ALA A 486 -2.68 -14.17 5.02
CA ALA A 486 -2.22 -14.59 6.35
C ALA A 486 -2.88 -13.79 7.50
N PHE A 487 -3.14 -14.47 8.63
CA PHE A 487 -3.67 -13.87 9.86
C PHE A 487 -3.01 -14.50 11.09
N ASP A 488 -2.54 -13.66 12.01
CA ASP A 488 -1.99 -14.08 13.30
C ASP A 488 -2.69 -13.36 14.46
N ALA A 489 -3.15 -14.14 15.43
CA ALA A 489 -3.77 -13.64 16.65
C ALA A 489 -2.99 -14.12 17.88
N PHE A 490 -2.52 -13.18 18.69
CA PHE A 490 -1.72 -13.43 19.87
C PHE A 490 -2.20 -12.62 21.07
N TYR A 491 -1.76 -13.01 22.27
CA TYR A 491 -2.10 -12.31 23.52
C TYR A 491 -1.01 -11.30 23.90
N ILE A 492 -1.39 -10.25 24.62
CA ILE A 492 -0.46 -9.26 25.19
C ILE A 492 0.67 -9.97 25.94
N GLY A 493 1.91 -9.57 25.63
CA GLY A 493 3.13 -10.15 26.19
C GLY A 493 3.62 -11.43 25.50
N GLN A 494 2.98 -11.86 24.40
CA GLN A 494 3.44 -12.98 23.58
C GLN A 494 3.96 -12.53 22.20
N GLY A 495 5.11 -11.85 22.21
CA GLY A 495 6.08 -11.97 21.14
C GLY A 495 5.91 -11.08 19.91
N VAL A 496 5.26 -9.92 20.02
CA VAL A 496 5.42 -8.86 19.02
C VAL A 496 6.41 -7.85 19.60
N GLU A 497 7.59 -7.75 18.99
CA GLU A 497 8.63 -6.79 19.34
C GLU A 497 9.06 -6.12 18.03
N PHE A 498 8.57 -4.91 17.79
CA PHE A 498 8.78 -4.17 16.55
C PHE A 498 10.20 -3.64 16.36
N GLY A 499 11.08 -3.85 17.34
CA GLY A 499 12.51 -3.60 17.24
C GLY A 499 13.29 -4.76 16.63
N HIS A 500 12.59 -5.81 16.20
CA HIS A 500 13.17 -7.01 15.60
C HIS A 500 12.37 -7.44 14.36
N ASP A 501 12.77 -6.95 13.19
CA ASP A 501 12.11 -7.18 11.90
C ASP A 501 11.83 -8.67 11.62
N GLU A 502 12.80 -9.55 11.89
CA GLU A 502 12.65 -11.00 11.69
C GLU A 502 11.50 -11.61 12.52
N VAL A 503 11.19 -11.04 13.70
CA VAL A 503 10.07 -11.51 14.54
C VAL A 503 8.72 -11.13 13.92
N ILE A 504 8.66 -9.99 13.24
CA ILE A 504 7.45 -9.55 12.56
C ILE A 504 7.30 -10.30 11.23
N TRP A 505 8.38 -10.47 10.47
CA TRP A 505 8.40 -11.24 9.23
C TRP A 505 7.84 -12.66 9.41
N ASP A 506 8.35 -13.42 10.40
CA ASP A 506 7.90 -14.79 10.72
C ASP A 506 6.39 -14.91 11.04
N ARG A 507 5.70 -13.79 11.28
CA ARG A 507 4.26 -13.74 11.57
C ARG A 507 3.41 -13.32 10.37
N VAL A 508 3.98 -12.59 9.41
CA VAL A 508 3.25 -11.99 8.29
C VAL A 508 3.56 -12.64 6.94
N ALA A 509 4.67 -13.39 6.83
CA ALA A 509 5.19 -13.97 5.59
C ALA A 509 5.35 -15.49 5.67
#